data_AF-A0A920FNH4-F1
#
_entry.id   AF-A0A920FNH4-F1
#
_cell.length_a   1.000
_cell.length_b   1.000
_cell.length_c   1.000
_cell.angle_alpha   90.00
_cell.angle_beta   90.00
_cell.angle_gamma   90.00
#
_symmetry.space_group_name_H-M   'P 1'
#
loop_
_entity.id
_entity.type
_entity.pdbx_description
1 polymer ?
#
loop_
_entity_poly.entity_id
_entity_poly.type
_entity_poly.pdbx_seq_one_letter_code
_entity_poly.pdbx_strand_id
1 'polypeptide(L)'
;MADLSCTIAGIPSPNPFWVASAPPSDKYYNVDRAFRAGWGGVVWKTLGIDPPIVNVTSRYGSVNLNGQKMMGLNNNELITDRPLEVNLAEIKQIKEEWPDRAVVVSLMVPCNQNDWEYILRKVEDTGADGVELNFGCPHGMSERGMGAAVGQVPDYVEMVTRWVKENSDLPCIVKLTPNITDIRYPARAAKAGGADGVSLINTISSIVSVDLDSMSPEPSIEGKGTHGGYCGPAVKPIALNMTSEIARDPETLGLPISAIGGISNWKDAAEFMSMGAEGVQVCTAIMHYGFRIVEDMIEGLNHWMDEKGYEKIEDFRGMAAKNVVDWQYLNLKYDVKARINQELCVECGLCFISCEDASHQAIKMNKSNGSRSFEVIDQECVGCNLACWFVRWTTASPWNGLIPARNTRTGRPTRITRWLSPKQPEGNNPKSSEKSLNPFFRTDSKRRNYEHTDQERPDCHRSR
;
A
#
# COMPACT_ATOMS: atom_id res chain seq x y z
N MET A 1 2.83 -11.77 23.92
CA MET A 1 2.17 -11.73 22.61
C MET A 1 0.90 -10.95 22.79
N ALA A 2 0.92 -9.72 22.30
CA ALA A 2 -0.22 -8.83 22.23
C ALA A 2 -1.42 -9.50 21.53
N ASP A 3 -2.62 -9.04 21.86
CA ASP A 3 -3.82 -9.45 21.17
C ASP A 3 -3.98 -8.61 19.88
N LEU A 4 -3.97 -9.28 18.74
CA LEU A 4 -4.19 -8.65 17.44
C LEU A 4 -5.66 -8.67 17.01
N SER A 5 -6.54 -9.36 17.75
CA SER A 5 -7.96 -9.35 17.43
C SER A 5 -8.51 -7.93 17.44
N CYS A 6 -9.38 -7.62 16.50
CA CYS A 6 -9.86 -6.27 16.28
C CYS A 6 -11.27 -6.26 15.68
N THR A 7 -11.84 -5.07 15.63
CA THR A 7 -13.09 -4.78 14.94
C THR A 7 -12.82 -3.67 13.94
N ILE A 8 -13.22 -3.87 12.69
CA ILE A 8 -13.03 -2.90 11.60
C ILE A 8 -14.41 -2.54 11.08
N ALA A 9 -14.85 -1.30 11.28
CA ALA A 9 -16.18 -0.81 10.89
C ALA A 9 -17.32 -1.72 11.41
N GLY A 10 -17.21 -2.16 12.67
CA GLY A 10 -18.19 -3.06 13.30
C GLY A 10 -18.01 -4.55 13.00
N ILE A 11 -17.06 -4.93 12.12
CA ILE A 11 -16.84 -6.33 11.71
C ILE A 11 -15.68 -6.95 12.51
N PRO A 12 -15.92 -8.01 13.30
CA PRO A 12 -14.86 -8.71 14.04
C PRO A 12 -13.85 -9.39 13.12
N SER A 13 -12.58 -9.38 13.51
CA SER A 13 -11.50 -10.05 12.78
C SER A 13 -10.40 -10.52 13.73
N PRO A 14 -9.79 -11.69 13.51
CA PRO A 14 -8.76 -12.24 14.40
C PRO A 14 -7.43 -11.48 14.29
N ASN A 15 -7.24 -10.66 13.26
CA ASN A 15 -6.11 -9.76 13.10
C ASN A 15 -6.48 -8.63 12.13
N PRO A 16 -5.73 -7.51 12.10
CA PRO A 16 -6.14 -6.32 11.35
C PRO A 16 -5.80 -6.38 9.85
N PHE A 17 -5.43 -7.54 9.32
CA PHE A 17 -4.95 -7.69 7.95
C PHE A 17 -6.02 -8.34 7.07
N TRP A 18 -6.59 -7.56 6.17
CA TRP A 18 -7.55 -8.03 5.19
C TRP A 18 -6.96 -8.08 3.78
N VAL A 19 -7.35 -9.07 2.98
CA VAL A 19 -7.08 -9.05 1.54
C VAL A 19 -8.00 -8.01 0.90
N ALA A 20 -7.47 -7.04 0.17
CA ALA A 20 -8.29 -6.02 -0.48
C ALA A 20 -9.07 -6.57 -1.69
N SER A 21 -10.20 -5.96 -2.02
CA SER A 21 -10.98 -6.28 -3.24
C SER A 21 -10.13 -6.07 -4.51
N ALA A 22 -9.66 -7.18 -5.09
CA ALA A 22 -8.66 -7.25 -6.15
C ALA A 22 -8.54 -8.70 -6.68
N PRO A 23 -7.72 -9.01 -7.71
CA PRO A 23 -7.53 -10.40 -8.15
C PRO A 23 -7.22 -11.43 -7.05
N PRO A 24 -6.47 -11.11 -5.97
CA PRO A 24 -6.24 -12.04 -4.88
C PRO A 24 -7.50 -12.45 -4.10
N SER A 25 -8.66 -11.81 -4.31
CA SER A 25 -9.93 -12.11 -3.66
C SER A 25 -11.09 -12.41 -4.62
N ASP A 26 -10.79 -12.83 -5.85
CA ASP A 26 -11.81 -12.99 -6.92
C ASP A 26 -12.56 -14.32 -6.90
N LYS A 27 -12.08 -15.33 -6.18
CA LYS A 27 -12.71 -16.66 -6.13
C LYS A 27 -12.38 -17.44 -4.87
N TYR A 28 -13.23 -18.42 -4.57
CA TYR A 28 -13.09 -19.36 -3.46
C TYR A 28 -11.64 -19.83 -3.26
N TYR A 29 -11.02 -20.35 -4.33
CA TYR A 29 -9.67 -20.92 -4.26
C TYR A 29 -8.62 -19.94 -3.71
N ASN A 30 -8.76 -18.66 -4.07
CA ASN A 30 -7.83 -17.63 -3.62
C ASN A 30 -8.11 -17.25 -2.16
N VAL A 31 -9.38 -17.11 -1.79
CA VAL A 31 -9.80 -16.71 -0.44
C VAL A 31 -9.50 -17.81 0.58
N ASP A 32 -9.81 -19.08 0.29
CA ASP A 32 -9.44 -20.21 1.16
C ASP A 32 -7.92 -20.25 1.40
N ARG A 33 -7.11 -20.02 0.37
CA ARG A 33 -5.65 -19.96 0.51
C ARG A 33 -5.18 -18.77 1.34
N ALA A 34 -5.85 -17.63 1.26
CA ALA A 34 -5.56 -16.49 2.13
C ALA A 34 -5.87 -16.83 3.58
N PHE A 35 -7.04 -17.39 3.88
CA PHE A 35 -7.41 -17.76 5.25
C PHE A 35 -6.50 -18.83 5.84
N ARG A 36 -6.12 -19.85 5.06
CA ARG A 36 -5.11 -20.84 5.48
C ARG A 36 -3.74 -20.23 5.80
N ALA A 37 -3.36 -19.14 5.15
CA ALA A 37 -2.13 -18.42 5.43
C ALA A 37 -2.22 -17.51 6.68
N GLY A 38 -3.44 -17.26 7.19
CA GLY A 38 -3.66 -16.52 8.43
C GLY A 38 -4.29 -15.14 8.28
N TRP A 39 -4.73 -14.73 7.07
CA TRP A 39 -5.42 -13.45 6.87
C TRP A 39 -6.67 -13.33 7.76
N GLY A 40 -6.87 -12.19 8.39
CA GLY A 40 -8.00 -11.96 9.30
C GLY A 40 -9.33 -11.75 8.58
N GLY A 41 -9.27 -11.33 7.33
CA GLY A 41 -10.46 -11.12 6.51
C GLY A 41 -10.14 -10.93 5.04
N VAL A 42 -11.20 -10.82 4.25
CA VAL A 42 -11.14 -10.49 2.84
C VAL A 42 -12.24 -9.52 2.49
N VAL A 43 -11.93 -8.59 1.60
CA VAL A 43 -12.94 -7.93 0.78
C VAL A 43 -12.99 -8.65 -0.56
N TRP A 44 -14.09 -9.34 -0.83
CA TRP A 44 -14.33 -10.07 -2.07
C TRP A 44 -14.23 -9.12 -3.28
N LYS A 45 -13.71 -9.61 -4.40
CA LYS A 45 -13.61 -8.81 -5.63
C LYS A 45 -14.98 -8.20 -5.97
N THR A 46 -14.98 -6.93 -6.37
CA THR A 46 -16.22 -6.18 -6.63
C THR A 46 -17.16 -6.95 -7.55
N LEU A 47 -18.40 -7.13 -7.09
CA LEU A 47 -19.49 -7.74 -7.84
C LEU A 47 -20.31 -6.67 -8.57
N GLY A 48 -20.83 -7.05 -9.72
CA GLY A 48 -21.87 -6.31 -10.46
C GLY A 48 -23.07 -7.21 -10.73
N ILE A 49 -24.06 -6.67 -11.44
CA ILE A 49 -25.22 -7.44 -11.91
C ILE A 49 -24.90 -8.03 -13.29
N ASP A 50 -25.43 -9.22 -13.57
CA ASP A 50 -25.26 -9.90 -14.85
C ASP A 50 -25.88 -9.09 -16.02
N PRO A 51 -25.32 -9.19 -17.25
CA PRO A 51 -24.22 -10.06 -17.64
C PRO A 51 -22.85 -9.59 -17.09
N PRO A 52 -21.92 -10.51 -16.80
CA PRO A 52 -20.59 -10.14 -16.31
C PRO A 52 -19.87 -9.21 -17.27
N ILE A 53 -19.04 -8.33 -16.70
CA ILE A 53 -18.23 -7.43 -17.51
C ILE A 53 -17.13 -8.21 -18.20
N VAL A 54 -16.79 -7.81 -19.43
CA VAL A 54 -15.66 -8.38 -20.16
C VAL A 54 -14.43 -7.52 -19.92
N ASN A 55 -13.41 -8.11 -19.29
CA ASN A 55 -12.09 -7.49 -19.15
C ASN A 55 -11.30 -7.55 -20.46
N VAL A 56 -10.45 -6.54 -20.67
CA VAL A 56 -9.42 -6.61 -21.72
C VAL A 56 -8.30 -7.60 -21.35
N THR A 57 -7.57 -8.07 -22.35
CA THR A 57 -6.36 -8.87 -22.20
C THR A 57 -5.12 -7.97 -22.28
N SER A 58 -4.05 -8.30 -21.54
CA SER A 58 -2.96 -7.36 -21.24
C SER A 58 -3.44 -6.15 -20.44
N ARG A 59 -3.71 -6.35 -19.15
CA ARG A 59 -4.33 -5.35 -18.26
C ARG A 59 -3.47 -4.94 -17.07
N TYR A 60 -2.19 -5.28 -17.08
CA TYR A 60 -1.21 -4.86 -16.08
C TYR A 60 0.01 -4.22 -16.74
N GLY A 61 0.30 -2.99 -16.33
CA GLY A 61 1.58 -2.31 -16.58
C GLY A 61 2.43 -2.31 -15.31
N SER A 62 3.74 -2.21 -15.44
CA SER A 62 4.67 -2.28 -14.32
C SER A 62 5.70 -1.16 -14.36
N VAL A 63 5.83 -0.42 -13.26
CA VAL A 63 6.96 0.49 -13.06
C VAL A 63 8.12 -0.31 -12.49
N ASN A 64 9.26 -0.26 -13.16
CA ASN A 64 10.52 -0.84 -12.69
C ASN A 64 11.44 0.28 -12.23
N LEU A 65 12.10 0.13 -11.08
CA LEU A 65 12.97 1.17 -10.53
C LEU A 65 14.25 0.55 -9.96
N ASN A 66 15.42 1.09 -10.34
CA ASN A 66 16.72 0.71 -9.78
C ASN A 66 17.00 -0.81 -9.76
N GLY A 67 16.61 -1.53 -10.82
CA GLY A 67 16.78 -2.98 -10.92
C GLY A 67 15.71 -3.81 -10.22
N GLN A 68 14.86 -3.20 -9.38
CA GLN A 68 13.66 -3.84 -8.86
C GLN A 68 12.59 -3.86 -9.96
N LYS A 69 12.19 -5.06 -10.37
CA LYS A 69 11.03 -5.28 -11.22
C LYS A 69 9.75 -5.09 -10.40
N MET A 70 8.70 -4.57 -11.03
CA MET A 70 7.38 -4.43 -10.40
C MET A 70 7.44 -3.64 -9.08
N MET A 71 8.17 -2.51 -9.09
CA MET A 71 8.16 -1.59 -7.96
C MET A 71 6.75 -1.03 -7.73
N GLY A 72 5.99 -0.78 -8.79
CA GLY A 72 4.56 -0.50 -8.72
C GLY A 72 3.83 -1.11 -9.90
N LEU A 73 2.52 -1.26 -9.77
CA LEU A 73 1.64 -1.80 -10.81
C LEU A 73 0.65 -0.75 -11.25
N ASN A 74 0.33 -0.75 -12.53
CA ASN A 74 -0.85 -0.12 -13.07
C ASN A 74 -1.77 -1.20 -13.61
N ASN A 75 -3.08 -1.00 -13.46
CA ASN A 75 -4.05 -1.96 -13.96
C ASN A 75 -5.22 -1.28 -14.67
N ASN A 76 -5.69 -1.95 -15.73
CA ASN A 76 -6.90 -1.63 -16.47
C ASN A 76 -8.00 -2.68 -16.22
N GLU A 77 -7.93 -3.37 -15.08
CA GLU A 77 -8.89 -4.41 -14.71
C GLU A 77 -10.17 -3.81 -14.14
N LEU A 78 -11.31 -4.37 -14.53
CA LEU A 78 -12.63 -3.94 -14.09
C LEU A 78 -13.07 -4.72 -12.83
N ILE A 79 -14.38 -4.78 -12.61
CA ILE A 79 -14.97 -5.68 -11.61
C ILE A 79 -14.84 -7.14 -12.04
N THR A 80 -15.35 -8.07 -11.22
CA THR A 80 -15.33 -9.49 -11.57
C THR A 80 -15.97 -9.72 -12.95
N ASP A 81 -15.32 -10.54 -13.78
CA ASP A 81 -15.86 -11.03 -15.06
C ASP A 81 -16.55 -12.39 -14.90
N ARG A 82 -16.76 -12.82 -13.65
CA ARG A 82 -17.41 -14.08 -13.28
C ARG A 82 -18.91 -13.88 -13.05
N PRO A 83 -19.76 -14.86 -13.37
CA PRO A 83 -21.19 -14.81 -13.09
C PRO A 83 -21.51 -14.50 -11.63
N LEU A 84 -22.53 -13.68 -11.38
CA LEU A 84 -22.92 -13.28 -10.03
C LEU A 84 -23.22 -14.49 -9.14
N GLU A 85 -24.05 -15.42 -9.62
CA GLU A 85 -24.48 -16.60 -8.85
C GLU A 85 -23.30 -17.52 -8.45
N VAL A 86 -22.23 -17.58 -9.25
CA VAL A 86 -21.02 -18.34 -8.90
C VAL A 86 -20.30 -17.67 -7.72
N ASN A 87 -20.17 -16.34 -7.75
CA ASN A 87 -19.57 -15.61 -6.64
C ASN A 87 -20.38 -15.77 -5.36
N LEU A 88 -21.72 -15.63 -5.43
CA LEU A 88 -22.60 -15.74 -4.26
C LEU A 88 -22.50 -17.14 -3.61
N ALA A 89 -22.50 -18.20 -4.42
CA ALA A 89 -22.33 -19.57 -3.92
C ALA A 89 -20.97 -19.77 -3.23
N GLU A 90 -19.89 -19.24 -3.81
CA GLU A 90 -18.55 -19.33 -3.25
C GLU A 90 -18.38 -18.51 -1.96
N ILE A 91 -18.95 -17.31 -1.90
CA ILE A 91 -18.94 -16.46 -0.69
C ILE A 91 -19.64 -17.19 0.46
N LYS A 92 -20.82 -17.76 0.19
CA LYS A 92 -21.57 -18.53 1.17
C LYS A 92 -20.76 -19.72 1.70
N GLN A 93 -20.16 -20.49 0.79
CA GLN A 93 -19.32 -21.62 1.18
C GLN A 93 -18.12 -21.17 2.04
N ILE A 94 -17.43 -20.09 1.66
CA ILE A 94 -16.31 -19.56 2.45
C ILE A 94 -16.77 -19.16 3.84
N LYS A 95 -17.91 -18.49 3.98
CA LYS A 95 -18.41 -18.03 5.27
C LYS A 95 -18.81 -19.20 6.18
N GLU A 96 -19.40 -20.26 5.61
CA GLU A 96 -19.73 -21.49 6.34
C GLU A 96 -18.47 -22.23 6.82
N GLU A 97 -17.40 -22.26 6.02
CA GLU A 97 -16.15 -22.94 6.37
C GLU A 97 -15.23 -22.12 7.30
N TRP A 98 -15.30 -20.79 7.22
CA TRP A 98 -14.45 -19.86 7.97
C TRP A 98 -15.27 -18.83 8.76
N PRO A 99 -16.09 -19.27 9.74
CA PRO A 99 -17.01 -18.38 10.46
C PRO A 99 -16.28 -17.30 11.27
N ASP A 100 -15.04 -17.55 11.69
CA ASP A 100 -14.18 -16.63 12.47
C ASP A 100 -13.49 -15.55 11.62
N ARG A 101 -13.62 -15.61 10.28
CA ARG A 101 -12.97 -14.67 9.35
C ARG A 101 -13.97 -13.67 8.81
N ALA A 102 -13.52 -12.43 8.67
CA ALA A 102 -14.32 -11.38 8.06
C ALA A 102 -14.42 -11.60 6.53
N VAL A 103 -15.64 -11.60 6.01
CA VAL A 103 -15.95 -11.67 4.58
C VAL A 103 -16.81 -10.47 4.23
N VAL A 104 -16.20 -9.47 3.60
CA VAL A 104 -16.87 -8.26 3.12
C VAL A 104 -17.06 -8.37 1.62
N VAL A 105 -18.26 -8.09 1.11
CA VAL A 105 -18.51 -8.16 -0.34
C VAL A 105 -18.41 -6.78 -0.95
N SER A 106 -17.45 -6.59 -1.86
CA SER A 106 -17.37 -5.33 -2.59
C SER A 106 -18.44 -5.26 -3.68
N LEU A 107 -19.11 -4.12 -3.83
CA LEU A 107 -20.24 -3.93 -4.74
C LEU A 107 -20.06 -2.70 -5.63
N MET A 108 -20.46 -2.84 -6.89
CA MET A 108 -20.61 -1.73 -7.82
C MET A 108 -21.66 -2.04 -8.87
N VAL A 109 -22.81 -1.39 -8.73
CA VAL A 109 -23.95 -1.49 -9.63
C VAL A 109 -24.31 -0.10 -10.17
N PRO A 110 -25.17 0.01 -11.21
CA PRO A 110 -25.63 1.31 -11.69
C PRO A 110 -26.19 2.17 -10.56
N CYS A 111 -26.14 3.50 -10.70
CA CYS A 111 -26.66 4.44 -9.71
C CYS A 111 -28.21 4.48 -9.77
N ASN A 112 -28.82 3.36 -9.39
CA ASN A 112 -30.25 3.12 -9.37
C ASN A 112 -30.59 2.34 -8.09
N GLN A 113 -31.56 2.82 -7.33
CA GLN A 113 -31.91 2.23 -6.04
C GLN A 113 -32.36 0.75 -6.16
N ASN A 114 -33.13 0.39 -7.19
CA ASN A 114 -33.61 -1.00 -7.36
C ASN A 114 -32.45 -1.99 -7.60
N ASP A 115 -31.41 -1.56 -8.30
CA ASP A 115 -30.22 -2.38 -8.54
C ASP A 115 -29.45 -2.63 -7.23
N TRP A 116 -29.35 -1.61 -6.37
CA TRP A 116 -28.78 -1.74 -5.03
C TRP A 116 -29.62 -2.66 -4.14
N GLU A 117 -30.94 -2.48 -4.10
CA GLU A 117 -31.86 -3.34 -3.36
C GLU A 117 -31.76 -4.81 -3.78
N TYR A 118 -31.69 -5.05 -5.10
CA TYR A 118 -31.56 -6.41 -5.65
C TYR A 118 -30.26 -7.08 -5.20
N ILE A 119 -29.12 -6.41 -5.36
CA ILE A 119 -27.82 -7.02 -5.06
C ILE A 119 -27.59 -7.19 -3.55
N LEU A 120 -28.10 -6.28 -2.72
CA LEU A 120 -27.96 -6.37 -1.25
C LEU A 120 -28.64 -7.62 -0.70
N ARG A 121 -29.90 -7.88 -1.08
CA ARG A 121 -30.63 -9.09 -0.66
C ARG A 121 -29.87 -10.37 -1.02
N LYS A 122 -29.31 -10.42 -2.23
CA LYS A 122 -28.50 -11.55 -2.71
C LYS A 122 -27.23 -11.75 -1.88
N VAL A 123 -26.57 -10.67 -1.47
CA VAL A 123 -25.36 -10.73 -0.63
C VAL A 123 -25.72 -11.14 0.80
N GLU A 124 -26.79 -10.62 1.37
CA GLU A 124 -27.27 -11.01 2.71
C GLU A 124 -27.52 -12.53 2.80
N ASP A 125 -28.10 -13.13 1.77
CA ASP A 125 -28.35 -14.58 1.69
C ASP A 125 -27.07 -15.44 1.74
N THR A 126 -25.89 -14.84 1.50
CA THR A 126 -24.60 -15.53 1.61
C THR A 126 -24.06 -15.59 3.04
N GLY A 127 -24.59 -14.78 3.96
CA GLY A 127 -24.08 -14.64 5.32
C GLY A 127 -22.82 -13.79 5.45
N ALA A 128 -22.43 -13.03 4.42
CA ALA A 128 -21.32 -12.09 4.47
C ALA A 128 -21.42 -11.12 5.67
N ASP A 129 -20.28 -10.71 6.22
CA ASP A 129 -20.22 -9.90 7.44
C ASP A 129 -20.38 -8.39 7.18
N GLY A 130 -20.39 -7.96 5.91
CA GLY A 130 -20.54 -6.57 5.51
C GLY A 130 -20.43 -6.36 4.00
N VAL A 131 -20.63 -5.11 3.58
CA VAL A 131 -20.48 -4.67 2.18
C VAL A 131 -19.48 -3.53 2.06
N GLU A 132 -18.74 -3.51 0.94
CA GLU A 132 -17.85 -2.40 0.57
C GLU A 132 -18.34 -1.74 -0.73
N LEU A 133 -18.79 -0.49 -0.66
CA LEU A 133 -19.25 0.25 -1.85
C LEU A 133 -18.04 0.76 -2.63
N ASN A 134 -17.78 0.17 -3.80
CA ASN A 134 -16.62 0.53 -4.61
C ASN A 134 -16.89 1.80 -5.43
N PHE A 135 -16.71 2.96 -4.81
CA PHE A 135 -16.74 4.26 -5.49
C PHE A 135 -15.34 4.74 -5.89
N GLY A 136 -14.38 3.82 -5.94
CA GLY A 136 -12.98 4.16 -6.13
C GLY A 136 -12.40 3.89 -7.52
N CYS A 137 -13.04 3.02 -8.33
CA CYS A 137 -12.47 2.56 -9.60
C CYS A 137 -12.33 3.69 -10.64
N PRO A 138 -11.11 4.09 -11.04
CA PRO A 138 -10.89 5.27 -11.86
C PRO A 138 -11.01 5.04 -13.38
N HIS A 139 -11.18 3.78 -13.82
CA HIS A 139 -11.12 3.39 -15.23
C HIS A 139 -12.17 2.34 -15.60
N GLY A 140 -12.58 2.36 -16.87
CA GLY A 140 -13.57 1.51 -17.52
C GLY A 140 -15.02 1.61 -17.01
N MET A 141 -15.20 1.84 -15.71
CA MET A 141 -16.50 1.97 -15.04
C MET A 141 -16.88 3.42 -14.78
N SER A 142 -15.89 4.30 -14.63
CA SER A 142 -16.10 5.74 -14.53
C SER A 142 -16.69 6.33 -15.80
N GLU A 143 -16.24 5.85 -16.96
CA GLU A 143 -16.76 6.19 -18.28
C GLU A 143 -18.21 5.70 -18.48
N ARG A 144 -18.69 4.83 -17.59
CA ARG A 144 -20.08 4.33 -17.54
C ARG A 144 -20.89 4.97 -16.39
N GLY A 145 -20.37 6.00 -15.75
CA GLY A 145 -21.03 6.71 -14.64
C GLY A 145 -21.01 5.99 -13.29
N MET A 146 -20.13 5.00 -13.11
CA MET A 146 -19.96 4.23 -11.86
C MET A 146 -18.54 4.42 -11.29
N GLY A 147 -18.21 3.81 -10.14
CA GLY A 147 -16.86 3.87 -9.58
C GLY A 147 -16.46 5.29 -9.16
N ALA A 148 -15.29 5.77 -9.58
CA ALA A 148 -14.79 7.09 -9.21
C ALA A 148 -15.67 8.24 -9.73
N ALA A 149 -16.44 8.05 -10.81
CA ALA A 149 -17.43 9.04 -11.25
C ALA A 149 -18.51 9.31 -10.18
N VAL A 150 -18.86 8.30 -9.38
CA VAL A 150 -19.73 8.44 -8.19
C VAL A 150 -18.92 8.97 -7.01
N GLY A 151 -17.74 8.39 -6.75
CA GLY A 151 -16.91 8.72 -5.58
C GLY A 151 -16.35 10.14 -5.56
N GLN A 152 -16.30 10.83 -6.70
CA GLN A 152 -15.90 12.23 -6.81
C GLN A 152 -17.04 13.21 -6.54
N VAL A 153 -18.28 12.73 -6.43
CA VAL A 153 -19.48 13.56 -6.22
C VAL A 153 -20.06 13.24 -4.84
N PRO A 154 -19.78 14.05 -3.80
CA PRO A 154 -20.24 13.80 -2.43
C PRO A 154 -21.75 13.50 -2.34
N ASP A 155 -22.59 14.23 -3.07
CA ASP A 155 -24.04 14.02 -3.08
C ASP A 155 -24.43 12.59 -3.50
N TYR A 156 -23.72 12.02 -4.48
CA TYR A 156 -23.97 10.64 -4.91
C TYR A 156 -23.43 9.62 -3.90
N VAL A 157 -22.29 9.92 -3.25
CA VAL A 157 -21.77 9.09 -2.16
C VAL A 157 -22.78 8.99 -1.03
N GLU A 158 -23.32 10.13 -0.57
CA GLU A 158 -24.33 10.18 0.49
C GLU A 158 -25.61 9.43 0.09
N MET A 159 -26.12 9.72 -1.12
CA MET A 159 -27.37 9.14 -1.63
C MET A 159 -27.29 7.62 -1.72
N VAL A 160 -26.24 7.06 -2.34
CA VAL A 160 -26.12 5.62 -2.50
C VAL A 160 -25.86 4.94 -1.15
N THR A 161 -25.04 5.55 -0.29
CA THR A 161 -24.81 5.01 1.07
C THR A 161 -26.12 4.93 1.84
N ARG A 162 -26.97 5.96 1.75
CA ARG A 162 -28.31 5.95 2.36
C ARG A 162 -29.18 4.83 1.83
N TRP A 163 -29.23 4.62 0.51
CA TRP A 163 -29.97 3.49 -0.06
C TRP A 163 -29.51 2.14 0.47
N VAL A 164 -28.20 1.97 0.65
CA VAL A 164 -27.66 0.73 1.24
C VAL A 164 -28.13 0.56 2.68
N LYS A 165 -28.02 1.61 3.51
CA LYS A 165 -28.43 1.55 4.92
C LYS A 165 -29.94 1.43 5.12
N GLU A 166 -30.75 1.89 4.17
CA GLU A 166 -32.22 1.75 4.19
C GLU A 166 -32.68 0.32 3.80
N ASN A 167 -31.82 -0.44 3.12
CA ASN A 167 -32.18 -1.73 2.52
C ASN A 167 -31.37 -2.92 3.04
N SER A 168 -30.41 -2.69 3.94
CA SER A 168 -29.59 -3.73 4.54
C SER A 168 -29.10 -3.34 5.93
N ASP A 169 -29.11 -4.30 6.85
CA ASP A 169 -28.52 -4.16 8.18
C ASP A 169 -27.02 -4.47 8.20
N LEU A 170 -26.46 -4.94 7.09
CA LEU A 170 -25.02 -5.21 6.99
C LEU A 170 -24.20 -3.94 7.23
N PRO A 171 -23.05 -4.05 7.93
CA PRO A 171 -22.07 -2.98 7.99
C PRO A 171 -21.66 -2.52 6.58
N CYS A 172 -21.74 -1.22 6.34
CA CYS A 172 -21.49 -0.59 5.05
C CYS A 172 -20.22 0.26 5.09
N ILE A 173 -19.19 -0.20 4.39
CA ILE A 173 -17.91 0.50 4.23
C ILE A 173 -17.89 1.19 2.87
N VAL A 174 -17.60 2.49 2.81
CA VAL A 174 -17.50 3.21 1.53
C VAL A 174 -16.04 3.33 1.08
N LYS A 175 -15.70 2.76 -0.08
CA LYS A 175 -14.34 2.80 -0.63
C LYS A 175 -14.09 4.07 -1.42
N LEU A 176 -13.22 4.93 -0.91
CA LEU A 176 -12.98 6.27 -1.46
C LEU A 176 -11.88 6.27 -2.54
N THR A 177 -12.11 7.09 -3.58
CA THR A 177 -11.13 7.37 -4.63
C THR A 177 -10.11 8.41 -4.16
N PRO A 178 -8.80 8.22 -4.43
CA PRO A 178 -7.81 9.27 -4.20
C PRO A 178 -7.80 10.34 -5.31
N ASN A 179 -8.56 10.13 -6.39
CA ASN A 179 -8.57 11.00 -7.56
C ASN A 179 -9.51 12.19 -7.31
N ILE A 180 -9.30 12.93 -6.23
CA ILE A 180 -10.16 14.01 -5.75
C ILE A 180 -9.28 15.12 -5.15
N THR A 181 -9.76 16.36 -5.19
CA THR A 181 -9.04 17.50 -4.59
C THR A 181 -8.95 17.40 -3.07
N ASP A 182 -10.03 16.95 -2.42
CA ASP A 182 -10.11 16.82 -0.97
C ASP A 182 -10.91 15.58 -0.60
N ILE A 183 -10.24 14.62 0.04
CA ILE A 183 -10.81 13.33 0.44
C ILE A 183 -11.86 13.46 1.55
N ARG A 184 -11.86 14.58 2.29
CA ARG A 184 -12.78 14.79 3.42
C ARG A 184 -14.21 14.94 2.95
N TYR A 185 -14.47 15.57 1.79
CA TYR A 185 -15.83 15.75 1.29
C TYR A 185 -16.58 14.43 1.06
N PRO A 186 -16.06 13.46 0.27
CA PRO A 186 -16.75 12.19 0.12
C PRO A 186 -16.77 11.36 1.41
N ALA A 187 -15.78 11.52 2.32
CA ALA A 187 -15.81 10.85 3.62
C ALA A 187 -16.94 11.37 4.54
N ARG A 188 -17.15 12.68 4.58
CA ARG A 188 -18.27 13.33 5.29
C ARG A 188 -19.60 12.90 4.71
N ALA A 189 -19.71 12.86 3.38
CA ALA A 189 -20.91 12.39 2.69
C ALA A 189 -21.21 10.91 2.98
N ALA A 190 -20.19 10.05 2.99
CA ALA A 190 -20.35 8.64 3.41
C ALA A 190 -20.91 8.55 4.83
N LYS A 191 -20.34 9.31 5.78
CA LYS A 191 -20.85 9.37 7.15
C LYS A 191 -22.28 9.92 7.23
N ALA A 192 -22.61 10.97 6.49
CA ALA A 192 -23.95 11.55 6.42
C ALA A 192 -24.99 10.60 5.81
N GLY A 193 -24.56 9.74 4.89
CA GLY A 193 -25.37 8.64 4.34
C GLY A 193 -25.54 7.46 5.29
N GLY A 194 -24.85 7.46 6.43
CA GLY A 194 -24.94 6.41 7.46
C GLY A 194 -23.91 5.29 7.32
N ALA A 195 -22.81 5.48 6.57
CA ALA A 195 -21.75 4.48 6.49
C ALA A 195 -21.20 4.12 7.87
N ASP A 196 -20.95 2.82 8.08
CA ASP A 196 -20.32 2.28 9.29
C ASP A 196 -18.79 2.45 9.26
N GLY A 197 -18.24 2.79 8.09
CA GLY A 197 -16.83 3.12 7.92
C GLY A 197 -16.49 3.53 6.51
N VAL A 198 -15.23 3.91 6.32
CA VAL A 198 -14.65 4.15 5.00
C VAL A 198 -13.43 3.28 4.78
N SER A 199 -13.19 2.87 3.55
CA SER A 199 -11.92 2.28 3.15
C SER A 199 -11.21 3.17 2.15
N LEU A 200 -9.90 3.34 2.31
CA LEU A 200 -9.15 4.23 1.43
C LEU A 200 -7.66 3.92 1.41
N ILE A 201 -6.98 4.05 0.27
CA ILE A 201 -7.48 4.58 -1.00
C ILE A 201 -7.65 3.48 -2.04
N ASN A 202 -8.52 3.71 -3.01
CA ASN A 202 -8.44 2.99 -4.28
C ASN A 202 -7.18 3.44 -5.07
N THR A 203 -7.02 2.96 -6.30
CA THR A 203 -5.86 3.24 -7.14
C THR A 203 -5.82 4.70 -7.65
N ILE A 204 -4.60 5.18 -7.94
CA ILE A 204 -4.37 6.53 -8.47
C ILE A 204 -4.35 6.47 -10.01
N SER A 205 -5.14 7.31 -10.67
CA SER A 205 -5.17 7.37 -12.14
C SER A 205 -3.79 7.75 -12.70
N SER A 206 -3.31 6.98 -13.68
CA SER A 206 -1.95 7.12 -14.19
C SER A 206 -1.73 6.44 -15.55
N ILE A 207 -0.64 6.83 -16.21
CA ILE A 207 0.03 6.09 -17.27
C ILE A 207 1.44 5.77 -16.76
N VAL A 208 1.87 4.51 -16.81
CA VAL A 208 3.15 4.09 -16.21
C VAL A 208 4.33 4.14 -17.16
N SER A 209 4.09 3.92 -18.44
CA SER A 209 5.10 3.93 -19.48
C SER A 209 4.43 4.10 -20.84
N VAL A 210 5.24 4.48 -21.82
CA VAL A 210 4.88 4.52 -23.23
C VAL A 210 5.90 3.66 -23.97
N ASP A 211 5.42 2.68 -24.73
CA ASP A 211 6.23 2.00 -25.73
C ASP A 211 6.55 3.02 -26.84
N LEU A 212 7.83 3.33 -27.02
CA LEU A 212 8.29 4.36 -27.96
C LEU A 212 8.34 3.89 -29.41
N ASP A 213 8.26 2.58 -29.67
CA ASP A 213 8.18 2.04 -31.03
C ASP A 213 6.74 2.11 -31.54
N SER A 214 5.78 1.67 -30.72
CA SER A 214 4.36 1.72 -31.06
C SER A 214 3.66 3.03 -30.69
N MET A 215 4.34 3.92 -29.95
CA MET A 215 3.78 5.15 -29.36
C MET A 215 2.49 4.91 -28.57
N SER A 216 2.41 3.77 -27.89
CA SER A 216 1.23 3.36 -27.12
C SER A 216 1.53 3.31 -25.61
N PRO A 217 0.58 3.75 -24.75
CA PRO A 217 0.71 3.58 -23.31
C PRO A 217 0.76 2.09 -22.94
N GLU A 218 1.48 1.75 -21.86
CA GLU A 218 1.46 0.40 -21.30
C GLU A 218 0.50 0.28 -20.09
N PRO A 219 -0.28 -0.80 -19.99
CA PRO A 219 -0.33 -1.93 -20.93
C PRO A 219 -1.05 -1.57 -22.25
N SER A 220 -0.53 -2.09 -23.36
CA SER A 220 -1.05 -1.85 -24.71
C SER A 220 -1.97 -2.99 -25.15
N ILE A 221 -3.10 -2.61 -25.74
CA ILE A 221 -4.13 -3.47 -26.32
C ILE A 221 -4.29 -3.03 -27.78
N GLU A 222 -3.83 -3.86 -28.72
CA GLU A 222 -3.87 -3.59 -30.15
C GLU A 222 -3.28 -2.21 -30.54
N GLY A 223 -2.18 -1.81 -29.89
CA GLY A 223 -1.50 -0.53 -30.14
C GLY A 223 -2.19 0.68 -29.51
N LYS A 224 -3.16 0.46 -28.61
CA LYS A 224 -3.84 1.50 -27.83
C LYS A 224 -3.63 1.25 -26.34
N GLY A 225 -3.59 2.31 -25.57
CA GLY A 225 -3.56 2.24 -24.11
C GLY A 225 -4.48 3.31 -23.53
N THR A 226 -4.82 3.17 -22.26
CA THR A 226 -5.65 4.10 -21.49
C THR A 226 -4.98 4.39 -20.16
N HIS A 227 -5.43 5.43 -19.45
CA HIS A 227 -5.09 5.57 -18.03
C HIS A 227 -5.63 4.34 -17.27
N GLY A 228 -4.86 3.94 -16.27
CA GLY A 228 -5.21 2.86 -15.36
C GLY A 228 -4.96 3.26 -13.91
N GLY A 229 -5.27 2.34 -13.01
CA GLY A 229 -5.05 2.51 -11.59
C GLY A 229 -3.65 2.10 -11.14
N TYR A 230 -2.82 3.06 -10.69
CA TYR A 230 -1.53 2.82 -10.05
C TYR A 230 -1.70 2.36 -8.59
N CYS A 231 -0.95 1.33 -8.23
CA CYS A 231 -0.81 0.79 -6.89
C CYS A 231 0.64 0.37 -6.59
N GLY A 232 0.95 0.19 -5.31
CA GLY A 232 2.28 -0.17 -4.83
C GLY A 232 2.83 0.83 -3.81
N PRO A 233 4.10 0.70 -3.41
CA PRO A 233 4.71 1.46 -2.32
C PRO A 233 4.70 2.98 -2.50
N ALA A 234 4.78 3.49 -3.74
CA ALA A 234 4.71 4.93 -4.00
C ALA A 234 3.33 5.55 -3.69
N VAL A 235 2.29 4.73 -3.54
CA VAL A 235 0.94 5.18 -3.13
C VAL A 235 0.85 5.39 -1.61
N LYS A 236 1.68 4.70 -0.81
CA LYS A 236 1.67 4.75 0.65
C LYS A 236 1.66 6.18 1.22
N PRO A 237 2.57 7.10 0.85
CA PRO A 237 2.56 8.45 1.43
C PRO A 237 1.27 9.24 1.14
N ILE A 238 0.64 9.01 -0.01
CA ILE A 238 -0.62 9.65 -0.39
C ILE A 238 -1.77 9.07 0.45
N ALA A 239 -1.81 7.74 0.59
CA ALA A 239 -2.78 7.03 1.41
C ALA A 239 -2.67 7.43 2.90
N LEU A 240 -1.45 7.55 3.45
CA LEU A 240 -1.22 8.00 4.83
C LEU A 240 -1.73 9.43 5.05
N ASN A 241 -1.45 10.33 4.12
CA ASN A 241 -1.93 11.70 4.18
C ASN A 241 -3.47 11.72 4.22
N MET A 242 -4.13 11.06 3.27
CA MET A 242 -5.59 11.03 3.19
C MET A 242 -6.23 10.34 4.39
N THR A 243 -5.63 9.27 4.91
CA THR A 243 -6.06 8.63 6.17
C THR A 243 -6.01 9.63 7.33
N SER A 244 -4.91 10.38 7.45
CA SER A 244 -4.76 11.38 8.51
C SER A 244 -5.74 12.55 8.37
N GLU A 245 -6.05 12.97 7.14
CA GLU A 245 -7.05 14.02 6.88
C GLU A 245 -8.44 13.61 7.39
N ILE A 246 -8.88 12.38 7.12
CA ILE A 246 -10.17 11.88 7.63
C ILE A 246 -10.13 11.68 9.14
N ALA A 247 -9.05 11.10 9.67
CA ALA A 247 -8.94 10.81 11.09
C ALA A 247 -8.94 12.08 11.97
N ARG A 248 -8.40 13.20 11.46
CA ARG A 248 -8.33 14.50 12.16
C ARG A 248 -9.49 15.44 11.87
N ASP A 249 -10.29 15.15 10.84
CA ASP A 249 -11.40 16.01 10.45
C ASP A 249 -12.54 15.95 11.49
N PRO A 250 -12.98 17.09 12.06
CA PRO A 250 -14.02 17.11 13.08
C PRO A 250 -15.34 16.47 12.65
N GLU A 251 -15.70 16.59 11.37
CA GLU A 251 -16.96 16.07 10.84
C GLU A 251 -16.92 14.54 10.68
N THR A 252 -15.76 13.96 10.38
CA THR A 252 -15.56 12.50 10.31
C THR A 252 -14.94 11.90 11.57
N LEU A 253 -14.83 12.67 12.66
CA LEU A 253 -14.29 12.15 13.91
C LEU A 253 -15.06 10.90 14.36
N GLY A 254 -14.30 9.84 14.68
CA GLY A 254 -14.84 8.54 15.08
C GLY A 254 -15.39 7.67 13.95
N LEU A 255 -15.32 8.11 12.68
CA LEU A 255 -15.64 7.28 11.53
C LEU A 255 -14.56 6.19 11.38
N PRO A 256 -14.92 4.90 11.42
CA PRO A 256 -13.98 3.80 11.20
C PRO A 256 -13.26 3.89 9.86
N ILE A 257 -11.96 3.57 9.86
CA ILE A 257 -11.11 3.58 8.68
C ILE A 257 -10.46 2.22 8.46
N SER A 258 -10.73 1.61 7.30
CA SER A 258 -10.01 0.46 6.76
C SER A 258 -8.99 0.94 5.72
N ALA A 259 -7.73 1.14 6.13
CA ALA A 259 -6.72 1.77 5.27
C ALA A 259 -6.13 0.82 4.20
N ILE A 260 -5.76 1.37 3.04
CA ILE A 260 -5.32 0.66 1.84
C ILE A 260 -4.32 1.55 1.09
N GLY A 261 -3.23 0.96 0.58
CA GLY A 261 -2.31 1.65 -0.34
C GLY A 261 -0.85 1.49 0.05
N GLY A 262 -0.11 0.70 -0.74
CA GLY A 262 1.33 0.55 -0.59
C GLY A 262 1.81 -0.18 0.68
N ILE A 263 0.90 -0.83 1.41
CA ILE A 263 1.22 -1.66 2.58
C ILE A 263 1.90 -2.94 2.11
N SER A 264 3.07 -3.22 2.68
CA SER A 264 3.91 -4.36 2.31
C SER A 264 4.53 -5.09 3.51
N ASN A 265 4.39 -4.56 4.72
CA ASN A 265 4.95 -5.14 5.93
C ASN A 265 4.22 -4.62 7.17
N TRP A 266 4.59 -5.14 8.35
CA TRP A 266 3.97 -4.76 9.62
C TRP A 266 4.18 -3.28 10.00
N LYS A 267 5.31 -2.65 9.61
CA LYS A 267 5.59 -1.24 9.94
C LYS A 267 4.65 -0.33 9.19
N ASP A 268 4.42 -0.62 7.90
CA ASP A 268 3.44 0.11 7.11
C ASP A 268 2.06 0.04 7.79
N ALA A 269 1.65 -1.15 8.23
CA ALA A 269 0.37 -1.33 8.91
C ALA A 269 0.28 -0.57 10.26
N ALA A 270 1.33 -0.65 11.08
CA ALA A 270 1.41 0.10 12.33
C ALA A 270 1.36 1.62 12.09
N GLU A 271 1.99 2.12 11.02
CA GLU A 271 1.90 3.54 10.63
C GLU A 271 0.46 3.94 10.32
N PHE A 272 -0.27 3.18 9.49
CA PHE A 272 -1.69 3.45 9.20
C PHE A 272 -2.57 3.41 10.44
N MET A 273 -2.40 2.42 11.32
CA MET A 273 -3.16 2.33 12.57
C MET A 273 -2.84 3.49 13.51
N SER A 274 -1.56 3.88 13.63
CA SER A 274 -1.16 5.06 14.41
C SER A 274 -1.73 6.37 13.84
N MET A 275 -2.06 6.40 12.55
CA MET A 275 -2.74 7.50 11.86
C MET A 275 -4.28 7.43 11.96
N GLY A 276 -4.83 6.43 12.64
CA GLY A 276 -6.26 6.33 12.95
C GLY A 276 -7.01 5.19 12.27
N ALA A 277 -6.36 4.36 11.46
CA ALA A 277 -6.99 3.19 10.87
C ALA A 277 -7.28 2.10 11.94
N GLU A 278 -8.42 1.41 11.80
CA GLU A 278 -8.76 0.25 12.64
C GLU A 278 -8.09 -1.04 12.13
N GLY A 279 -7.84 -1.09 10.83
CA GLY A 279 -7.13 -2.17 10.17
C GLY A 279 -6.71 -1.78 8.77
N VAL A 280 -6.13 -2.75 8.05
CA VAL A 280 -5.54 -2.51 6.73
C VAL A 280 -5.95 -3.56 5.71
N GLN A 281 -6.17 -3.13 4.47
CA GLN A 281 -6.31 -4.03 3.32
C GLN A 281 -5.06 -4.03 2.45
N VAL A 282 -4.69 -5.21 1.93
CA VAL A 282 -3.45 -5.44 1.19
C VAL A 282 -3.74 -6.11 -0.16
N CYS A 283 -3.06 -5.66 -1.22
CA CYS A 283 -3.22 -6.19 -2.58
C CYS A 283 -1.88 -6.41 -3.27
N THR A 284 -1.17 -5.34 -3.64
CA THR A 284 0.06 -5.41 -4.45
C THR A 284 1.14 -6.29 -3.82
N ALA A 285 1.28 -6.25 -2.49
CA ALA A 285 2.25 -7.09 -1.78
C ALA A 285 1.91 -8.59 -1.90
N ILE A 286 0.63 -8.97 -1.94
CA ILE A 286 0.20 -10.35 -2.19
C ILE A 286 0.55 -10.77 -3.62
N MET A 287 0.35 -9.87 -4.59
CA MET A 287 0.72 -10.13 -6.00
C MET A 287 2.23 -10.35 -6.17
N HIS A 288 3.04 -9.68 -5.36
CA HIS A 288 4.51 -9.75 -5.43
C HIS A 288 5.11 -10.90 -4.60
N TYR A 289 4.54 -11.21 -3.42
CA TYR A 289 5.15 -12.12 -2.43
C TYR A 289 4.27 -13.32 -2.05
N GLY A 290 3.01 -13.35 -2.52
CA GLY A 290 2.03 -14.38 -2.16
C GLY A 290 1.36 -14.16 -0.81
N PHE A 291 0.36 -14.99 -0.49
CA PHE A 291 -0.46 -14.84 0.72
C PHE A 291 0.31 -14.99 2.03
N ARG A 292 1.43 -15.71 2.03
CA ARG A 292 2.24 -15.98 3.25
C ARG A 292 2.92 -14.74 3.83
N ILE A 293 2.96 -13.62 3.10
CA ILE A 293 3.47 -12.36 3.64
C ILE A 293 2.76 -11.93 4.93
N VAL A 294 1.51 -12.36 5.12
CA VAL A 294 0.75 -12.05 6.34
C VAL A 294 1.39 -12.66 7.60
N GLU A 295 2.13 -13.77 7.48
CA GLU A 295 2.85 -14.41 8.59
C GLU A 295 3.86 -13.41 9.18
N ASP A 296 4.73 -12.83 8.33
CA ASP A 296 5.71 -11.82 8.72
C ASP A 296 5.05 -10.52 9.22
N MET A 297 3.89 -10.18 8.67
CA MET A 297 3.13 -8.98 9.09
C MET A 297 2.53 -9.15 10.49
N ILE A 298 1.97 -10.32 10.78
CA ILE A 298 1.41 -10.68 12.10
C ILE A 298 2.53 -10.76 13.14
N GLU A 299 3.60 -11.52 12.86
CA GLU A 299 4.70 -11.70 13.79
C GLU A 299 5.39 -10.36 14.10
N GLY A 300 5.67 -9.58 13.06
CA GLY A 300 6.34 -8.30 13.22
C GLY A 300 5.51 -7.25 13.97
N LEU A 301 4.20 -7.20 13.72
CA LEU A 301 3.30 -6.30 14.46
C LEU A 301 3.21 -6.72 15.94
N ASN A 302 3.05 -8.02 16.19
CA ASN A 302 2.97 -8.56 17.55
C ASN A 302 4.23 -8.28 18.36
N HIS A 303 5.40 -8.55 17.77
CA HIS A 303 6.69 -8.31 18.42
C HIS A 303 6.89 -6.83 18.74
N TRP A 304 6.59 -5.93 17.79
CA TRP A 304 6.70 -4.50 18.03
C TRP A 304 5.74 -4.01 19.12
N MET A 305 4.51 -4.53 19.17
CA MET A 305 3.55 -4.22 20.23
C MET A 305 4.08 -4.67 21.60
N ASP A 306 4.56 -5.91 21.71
CA ASP A 306 5.18 -6.44 22.93
C ASP A 306 6.39 -5.59 23.38
N GLU A 307 7.28 -5.20 22.45
CA GLU A 307 8.44 -4.34 22.74
C GLU A 307 8.05 -2.94 23.26
N LYS A 308 6.87 -2.46 22.89
CA LYS A 308 6.34 -1.15 23.33
C LYS A 308 5.44 -1.24 24.55
N GLY A 309 5.05 -2.46 24.95
CA GLY A 309 4.07 -2.66 26.01
C GLY A 309 2.64 -2.30 25.59
N TYR A 310 2.31 -2.47 24.30
CA TYR A 310 0.92 -2.38 23.82
C TYR A 310 0.29 -3.77 23.91
N GLU A 311 -0.86 -3.87 24.58
CA GLU A 311 -1.60 -5.12 24.75
C GLU A 311 -2.57 -5.37 23.60
N LYS A 312 -3.13 -4.30 23.01
CA LYS A 312 -4.09 -4.32 21.91
C LYS A 312 -3.88 -3.16 20.94
N ILE A 313 -4.45 -3.26 19.72
CA ILE A 313 -4.31 -2.23 18.68
C ILE A 313 -4.77 -0.84 19.16
N GLU A 314 -5.84 -0.82 19.97
CA GLU A 314 -6.40 0.40 20.56
C GLU A 314 -5.41 1.22 21.39
N ASP A 315 -4.37 0.59 21.95
CA ASP A 315 -3.41 1.27 22.81
C ASP A 315 -2.54 2.28 22.05
N PHE A 316 -2.39 2.10 20.73
CA PHE A 316 -1.59 2.99 19.88
C PHE A 316 -2.35 3.62 18.71
N ARG A 317 -3.57 3.16 18.43
CA ARG A 317 -4.39 3.68 17.34
C ARG A 317 -4.59 5.19 17.46
N GLY A 318 -4.36 5.92 16.36
CA GLY A 318 -4.51 7.38 16.29
C GLY A 318 -3.50 8.20 17.10
N MET A 319 -2.50 7.61 17.76
CA MET A 319 -1.50 8.36 18.52
C MET A 319 -0.66 9.32 17.64
N ALA A 320 -0.36 8.92 16.40
CA ALA A 320 0.40 9.73 15.46
C ALA A 320 -0.46 10.80 14.79
N ALA A 321 -1.75 10.53 14.54
CA ALA A 321 -2.69 11.48 13.95
C ALA A 321 -2.73 12.82 14.73
N LYS A 322 -2.63 12.77 16.07
CA LYS A 322 -2.58 13.94 16.95
C LYS A 322 -1.36 14.86 16.73
N ASN A 323 -0.30 14.32 16.12
CA ASN A 323 0.92 15.05 15.81
C ASN A 323 0.92 15.60 14.37
N VAL A 324 -0.11 15.30 13.57
CA VAL A 324 -0.32 15.90 12.26
C VAL A 324 -1.01 17.25 12.47
N VAL A 325 -0.26 18.32 12.31
CA VAL A 325 -0.74 19.70 12.47
C VAL A 325 -0.53 20.48 11.20
N ASP A 326 -1.37 21.48 10.96
CA ASP A 326 -1.15 22.41 9.87
C ASP A 326 0.19 23.13 10.05
N TRP A 327 0.84 23.46 8.93
CA TRP A 327 2.19 24.01 8.92
C TRP A 327 2.38 25.20 9.87
N GLN A 328 1.37 26.07 9.98
CA GLN A 328 1.42 27.27 10.82
C GLN A 328 1.62 26.99 12.32
N TYR A 329 1.34 25.76 12.78
CA TYR A 329 1.51 25.36 14.17
C TYR A 329 2.89 24.74 14.46
N LEU A 330 3.74 24.58 13.44
CA LEU A 330 5.10 24.09 13.63
C LEU A 330 5.98 25.15 14.32
N ASN A 331 6.88 24.69 15.19
CA ASN A 331 7.79 25.58 15.91
C ASN A 331 8.90 26.10 14.98
N LEU A 332 8.72 27.30 14.43
CA LEU A 332 9.71 27.97 13.57
C LEU A 332 11.05 28.28 14.26
N LYS A 333 11.12 28.20 15.59
CA LYS A 333 12.36 28.39 16.38
C LYS A 333 13.09 27.08 16.65
N TYR A 334 12.55 25.96 16.20
CA TYR A 334 13.23 24.68 16.32
C TYR A 334 14.39 24.61 15.33
N ASP A 335 15.61 24.62 15.86
CA ASP A 335 16.83 24.60 15.07
C ASP A 335 17.59 23.30 15.28
N VAL A 336 18.01 22.72 14.15
CA VAL A 336 18.72 21.45 14.10
C VAL A 336 19.78 21.50 13.01
N LYS A 337 20.97 20.96 13.30
CA LYS A 337 22.09 20.96 12.36
C LYS A 337 22.52 19.54 12.01
N ALA A 338 22.95 19.35 10.77
CA ALA A 338 23.54 18.09 10.33
C ALA A 338 24.90 17.86 11.01
N ARG A 339 25.26 16.60 11.24
CA ARG A 339 26.53 16.18 11.86
C ARG A 339 27.08 14.92 11.18
N ILE A 340 28.19 15.01 10.47
CA ILE A 340 28.77 13.87 9.76
C ILE A 340 29.71 13.11 10.71
N ASN A 341 29.44 11.82 10.95
CA ASN A 341 30.37 10.95 11.66
C ASN A 341 31.49 10.52 10.69
N GLN A 342 32.71 11.02 10.92
CA GLN A 342 33.85 10.74 10.04
C GLN A 342 34.32 9.28 10.13
N GLU A 343 34.14 8.60 11.26
CA GLU A 343 34.56 7.19 11.43
C GLU A 343 33.76 6.24 10.55
N LEU A 344 32.55 6.66 10.16
CA LEU A 344 31.61 5.84 9.42
C LEU A 344 31.41 6.34 7.97
N CYS A 345 32.05 7.45 7.62
CA CYS A 345 31.96 8.06 6.31
C CYS A 345 32.69 7.20 5.27
N VAL A 346 31.98 6.83 4.20
CA VAL A 346 32.57 6.10 3.05
C VAL A 346 33.12 7.03 1.96
N GLU A 347 33.30 8.30 2.30
CA GLU A 347 33.87 9.34 1.45
C GLU A 347 33.16 9.54 0.08
N CYS A 348 31.88 9.18 -0.08
CA CYS A 348 31.21 9.19 -1.39
C CYS A 348 30.94 10.62 -1.94
N GLY A 349 30.77 11.61 -1.05
CA GLY A 349 30.51 13.00 -1.40
C GLY A 349 29.07 13.35 -1.76
N LEU A 350 28.12 12.42 -1.66
CA LEU A 350 26.71 12.71 -1.97
C LEU A 350 26.10 13.78 -1.05
N CYS A 351 26.48 13.80 0.23
CA CYS A 351 26.05 14.83 1.17
C CYS A 351 26.50 16.23 0.69
N PHE A 352 27.77 16.36 0.31
CA PHE A 352 28.33 17.58 -0.27
C PHE A 352 27.59 17.98 -1.54
N ILE A 353 27.51 17.09 -2.54
CA ILE A 353 26.85 17.38 -3.84
C ILE A 353 25.40 17.83 -3.62
N SER A 354 24.64 17.12 -2.77
CA SER A 354 23.24 17.48 -2.48
C SER A 354 23.09 18.85 -1.81
N CYS A 355 24.07 19.25 -0.99
CA CYS A 355 24.03 20.54 -0.31
C CYS A 355 24.54 21.67 -1.20
N GLU A 356 25.60 21.39 -1.97
CA GLU A 356 26.28 22.32 -2.87
C GLU A 356 25.40 22.68 -4.06
N ASP A 357 24.88 21.69 -4.77
CA ASP A 357 24.21 21.92 -6.05
C ASP A 357 22.69 22.13 -5.90
N ALA A 358 22.09 21.71 -4.78
CA ALA A 358 20.63 21.66 -4.63
C ALA A 358 20.08 22.27 -3.33
N SER A 359 20.92 22.88 -2.49
CA SER A 359 20.45 23.41 -1.20
C SER A 359 21.21 24.67 -0.74
N HIS A 360 22.05 24.58 0.29
CA HIS A 360 22.54 25.75 1.05
C HIS A 360 24.07 25.87 1.12
N GLN A 361 24.83 25.08 0.36
CA GLN A 361 26.31 25.16 0.32
C GLN A 361 26.96 25.09 1.73
N ALA A 362 26.30 24.36 2.64
CA ALA A 362 26.62 24.33 4.06
C ALA A 362 27.53 23.15 4.45
N ILE A 363 28.13 22.47 3.48
CA ILE A 363 29.06 21.37 3.71
C ILE A 363 30.33 21.68 2.95
N LYS A 364 31.46 21.69 3.66
CA LYS A 364 32.79 21.84 3.06
C LYS A 364 33.37 20.46 2.76
N MET A 365 33.88 20.28 1.54
CA MET A 365 34.70 19.13 1.19
C MET A 365 36.18 19.48 1.36
N ASN A 366 36.88 18.74 2.23
CA ASN A 366 38.32 18.82 2.37
C ASN A 366 38.97 17.61 1.66
N LYS A 367 40.02 17.86 0.87
CA LYS A 367 40.78 16.81 0.18
C LYS A 367 42.20 16.78 0.74
N SER A 368 42.65 15.62 1.21
CA SER A 368 44.02 15.42 1.70
C SER A 368 44.49 13.99 1.42
N ASN A 369 45.69 13.82 0.88
CA ASN A 369 46.32 12.52 0.63
C ASN A 369 45.43 11.49 -0.10
N GLY A 370 44.58 11.95 -1.02
CA GLY A 370 43.65 11.08 -1.77
C GLY A 370 42.36 10.71 -1.03
N SER A 371 42.22 11.07 0.25
CA SER A 371 40.99 10.94 1.05
C SER A 371 40.17 12.24 1.03
N ARG A 372 38.85 12.09 1.14
CA ARG A 372 37.88 13.19 1.24
C ARG A 372 37.21 13.17 2.61
N SER A 373 37.20 14.31 3.30
CA SER A 373 36.36 14.52 4.48
C SER A 373 35.34 15.62 4.22
N PHE A 374 34.21 15.54 4.93
CA PHE A 374 33.08 16.44 4.76
C PHE A 374 32.70 17.06 6.09
N GLU A 375 32.67 18.38 6.16
CA GLU A 375 32.43 19.13 7.40
C GLU A 375 31.21 20.04 7.22
N VAL A 376 30.28 20.00 8.18
CA VAL A 376 29.10 20.88 8.15
C VAL A 376 29.50 22.26 8.68
N ILE A 377 29.21 23.30 7.91
CA ILE A 377 29.39 24.69 8.31
C ILE A 377 28.14 25.11 9.08
N ASP A 378 28.22 25.10 10.41
CA ASP A 378 27.05 25.30 11.30
C ASP A 378 26.27 26.59 11.05
N GLN A 379 26.96 27.67 10.67
CA GLN A 379 26.35 28.97 10.40
C GLN A 379 25.49 28.95 9.13
N GLU A 380 25.87 28.16 8.12
CA GLU A 380 25.17 28.06 6.84
C GLU A 380 24.14 26.92 6.84
N CYS A 381 24.30 25.93 7.72
CA CYS A 381 23.41 24.78 7.77
C CYS A 381 22.05 25.17 8.33
N VAL A 382 21.00 25.16 7.52
CA VAL A 382 19.63 25.50 7.97
C VAL A 382 18.82 24.30 8.47
N GLY A 383 19.41 23.10 8.52
CA GLY A 383 18.72 21.91 9.03
C GLY A 383 17.69 21.27 8.09
N CYS A 384 17.81 21.45 6.76
CA CYS A 384 16.85 20.93 5.77
C CYS A 384 16.77 19.40 5.67
N ASN A 385 17.66 18.65 6.34
CA ASN A 385 17.79 17.19 6.33
C ASN A 385 18.11 16.52 4.97
N LEU A 386 18.18 17.23 3.85
CA LEU A 386 18.42 16.64 2.52
C LEU A 386 19.67 15.75 2.48
N ALA A 387 20.81 16.26 2.94
CA ALA A 387 22.08 15.54 2.94
C ALA A 387 22.06 14.27 3.82
N CYS A 388 21.17 14.19 4.82
CA CYS A 388 21.08 13.04 5.70
C CYS A 388 20.49 11.81 4.99
N TRP A 389 19.68 12.00 3.95
CA TRP A 389 19.06 10.92 3.18
C TRP A 389 20.00 10.23 2.19
N PHE A 390 21.17 10.82 1.91
CA PHE A 390 22.15 10.28 0.95
C PHE A 390 23.34 9.54 1.61
N VAL A 391 23.34 9.38 2.94
CA VAL A 391 24.44 8.72 3.66
C VAL A 391 24.35 7.20 3.49
N ARG A 392 25.30 6.63 2.73
CA ARG A 392 25.43 5.18 2.54
C ARG A 392 26.34 4.58 3.62
N TRP A 393 25.90 3.46 4.21
CA TRP A 393 26.64 2.70 5.22
C TRP A 393 27.03 1.32 4.67
N THR A 394 28.20 0.80 5.03
CA THR A 394 28.73 -0.50 4.58
C THR A 394 28.18 -1.71 5.34
N THR A 395 27.43 -1.52 6.41
CA THR A 395 26.79 -2.63 7.14
C THR A 395 25.38 -2.87 6.61
N ALA A 396 25.10 -4.12 6.22
CA ALA A 396 23.87 -4.62 5.56
C ALA A 396 22.56 -4.54 6.38
N SER A 397 22.43 -3.59 7.32
CA SER A 397 21.19 -3.36 8.06
C SER A 397 20.70 -1.93 7.79
N PRO A 398 19.56 -1.75 7.07
CA PRO A 398 19.03 -0.41 6.76
C PRO A 398 18.48 0.33 7.99
N TRP A 399 18.68 -0.22 9.18
CA TRP A 399 17.93 0.18 10.37
C TRP A 399 18.70 1.11 11.32
N ASN A 400 20.04 1.21 11.25
CA ASN A 400 20.86 1.86 12.30
C ASN A 400 21.61 3.14 11.89
N GLY A 401 21.22 3.80 10.81
CA GLY A 401 22.12 4.75 10.15
C GLY A 401 21.47 6.07 9.80
N LEU A 402 21.40 7.01 10.75
CA LEU A 402 21.21 8.43 10.43
C LEU A 402 22.16 9.30 11.25
N ILE A 403 22.64 10.35 10.60
CA ILE A 403 23.28 11.50 11.24
C ILE A 403 22.31 12.00 12.32
N PRO A 404 22.65 11.93 13.63
CA PRO A 404 21.77 12.50 14.64
C PRO A 404 21.87 14.01 14.49
N ALA A 405 20.87 14.59 13.85
CA ALA A 405 20.70 16.02 13.88
C ALA A 405 20.49 16.39 15.36
N ARG A 406 21.26 17.34 15.92
CA ARG A 406 21.17 17.70 17.34
C ARG A 406 20.45 19.03 17.47
N ASN A 407 19.53 19.10 18.44
CA ASN A 407 18.88 20.35 18.77
C ASN A 407 19.94 21.28 19.37
N THR A 408 20.14 22.44 18.77
CA THR A 408 21.24 23.36 19.12
C THR A 408 21.11 23.95 20.53
N ARG A 409 19.88 24.01 21.07
CA ARG A 409 19.60 24.57 22.40
C ARG A 409 19.72 23.56 23.54
N THR A 410 19.43 22.29 23.28
CA THR A 410 19.40 21.24 24.32
C THR A 410 20.54 20.24 24.20
N GLY A 411 21.27 20.25 23.08
CA GLY A 411 22.33 19.28 22.78
C GLY A 411 21.84 17.83 22.61
N ARG A 412 20.53 17.58 22.80
CA ARG A 412 19.94 16.25 22.70
C ARG A 412 19.84 15.82 21.24
N PRO A 413 20.08 14.52 20.93
CA PRO A 413 19.79 13.96 19.62
C PRO A 413 18.32 14.20 19.30
N THR A 414 18.03 14.78 18.14
CA THR A 414 16.66 14.83 17.64
C THR A 414 16.29 13.44 17.15
N ARG A 415 15.07 12.98 17.46
CA ARG A 415 14.51 11.75 16.89
C ARG A 415 14.10 12.02 15.44
N ILE A 416 15.02 12.46 14.59
CA ILE A 416 14.71 12.64 13.16
C ILE A 416 14.63 11.28 12.45
N THR A 417 15.09 10.21 13.10
CA THR A 417 14.78 8.81 12.78
C THR A 417 15.28 7.92 13.91
N ARG A 418 14.38 7.50 14.79
CA ARG A 418 14.69 6.43 15.75
C ARG A 418 13.57 5.41 15.69
N TRP A 419 13.71 4.46 14.79
CA TRP A 419 13.09 3.14 14.94
C TRP A 419 14.18 2.09 14.87
N LEU A 420 14.88 1.91 15.99
CA LEU A 420 15.60 0.67 16.28
C LEU A 420 15.74 0.41 17.78
N SER A 421 15.32 -0.79 18.14
CA SER A 421 15.92 -1.75 19.06
C SER A 421 15.39 -3.12 18.57
N PRO A 422 16.19 -4.19 18.58
CA PRO A 422 16.31 -4.97 19.82
C PRO A 422 17.74 -4.90 20.37
N LYS A 423 17.84 -4.64 21.68
CA LYS A 423 18.94 -5.19 22.47
C LYS A 423 18.94 -6.70 22.25
N GLN A 424 19.96 -7.25 21.61
CA GLN A 424 20.28 -8.65 21.89
C GLN A 424 20.82 -8.74 23.32
N PRO A 425 20.37 -9.71 24.13
CA PRO A 425 21.04 -10.00 25.39
C PRO A 425 22.45 -10.52 25.09
N GLU A 426 23.43 -9.97 25.80
CA GLU A 426 24.78 -10.53 25.84
C GLU A 426 24.71 -11.98 26.32
N GLY A 427 25.37 -12.89 25.60
CA GLY A 427 25.73 -14.22 26.12
C GLY A 427 25.11 -15.40 25.37
N ASN A 428 25.75 -15.85 24.29
CA ASN A 428 26.45 -17.14 24.26
C ASN A 428 26.94 -17.42 22.84
N ASN A 429 28.22 -17.75 22.74
CA ASN A 429 28.86 -18.27 21.55
C ASN A 429 28.65 -19.80 21.55
N PRO A 430 28.08 -20.41 20.50
CA PRO A 430 28.43 -21.76 20.15
C PRO A 430 29.03 -21.81 18.74
N LYS A 431 30.26 -22.29 18.71
CA LYS A 431 30.88 -22.85 17.52
C LYS A 431 29.97 -23.93 16.90
N SER A 432 30.12 -24.10 15.59
CA SER A 432 29.70 -25.23 14.75
C SER A 432 28.19 -25.44 14.51
N SER A 433 27.75 -25.14 13.28
CA SER A 433 27.19 -26.16 12.38
C SER A 433 26.92 -25.57 10.97
N GLU A 434 27.84 -25.81 10.04
CA GLU A 434 27.49 -25.93 8.63
C GLU A 434 26.49 -27.09 8.49
N LYS A 435 25.27 -26.81 8.03
CA LYS A 435 24.38 -27.67 7.19
C LYS A 435 22.93 -27.21 7.35
N SER A 436 22.46 -26.41 6.38
CA SER A 436 21.14 -26.56 5.75
C SER A 436 20.88 -25.38 4.80
N LEU A 437 21.50 -25.41 3.61
CA LEU A 437 21.05 -24.60 2.48
C LEU A 437 20.26 -25.51 1.53
N ASN A 438 19.00 -25.14 1.33
CA ASN A 438 18.02 -25.77 0.46
C ASN A 438 18.49 -25.67 -1.02
N PRO A 439 18.53 -26.75 -1.82
CA PRO A 439 19.21 -26.76 -3.11
C PRO A 439 18.24 -26.44 -4.24
N PHE A 440 17.97 -25.16 -4.51
CA PHE A 440 17.19 -24.78 -5.70
C PHE A 440 17.65 -23.48 -6.37
N PHE A 441 18.95 -23.18 -6.34
CA PHE A 441 19.55 -22.21 -7.28
C PHE A 441 21.02 -22.59 -7.54
N ARG A 442 21.24 -23.46 -8.52
CA ARG A 442 22.51 -23.59 -9.23
C ARG A 442 22.23 -23.49 -10.72
N THR A 443 22.40 -22.30 -11.29
CA THR A 443 22.52 -22.14 -12.74
C THR A 443 24.00 -22.24 -13.10
N ASP A 444 24.36 -23.34 -13.75
CA ASP A 444 25.70 -23.59 -14.29
C ASP A 444 25.98 -22.63 -15.45
N SER A 445 26.90 -21.69 -15.26
CA SER A 445 27.49 -20.92 -16.34
C SER A 445 28.58 -21.75 -17.02
N LYS A 446 28.25 -22.44 -18.11
CA LYS A 446 29.26 -22.97 -19.04
C LYS A 446 29.10 -22.32 -20.41
N ARG A 447 30.11 -21.51 -20.73
CA ARG A 447 30.47 -21.03 -22.08
C ARG A 447 30.37 -22.17 -23.09
N ARG A 448 29.69 -21.93 -24.21
CA ARG A 448 29.97 -22.61 -25.48
C ARG A 448 30.06 -21.57 -26.59
N ASN A 449 31.25 -21.49 -27.18
CA ASN A 449 31.50 -20.90 -28.48
C ASN A 449 30.69 -21.67 -29.53
N TYR A 450 30.13 -20.97 -30.52
CA TYR A 450 29.79 -21.56 -31.80
C TYR A 450 30.31 -20.67 -32.92
N GLU A 451 31.17 -21.28 -33.73
CA GLU A 451 31.77 -20.77 -34.95
C GLU A 451 30.76 -20.75 -36.10
N HIS A 452 31.08 -19.91 -37.09
CA HIS A 452 30.52 -19.85 -38.43
C HIS A 452 30.39 -21.23 -39.10
N THR A 453 29.24 -21.48 -39.73
CA THR A 453 29.16 -22.20 -41.01
C THR A 453 27.95 -21.75 -41.82
N ASP A 454 28.22 -21.33 -43.06
CA ASP A 454 27.27 -21.15 -44.16
C ASP A 454 26.46 -22.41 -44.43
N GLN A 455 25.16 -22.27 -44.72
CA GLN A 455 24.45 -23.10 -45.71
C GLN A 455 23.07 -22.53 -46.06
N GLU A 456 22.99 -22.07 -47.31
CA GLU A 456 21.94 -22.27 -48.33
C GLU A 456 20.46 -22.07 -47.95
N ARG A 457 19.88 -21.00 -48.52
CA ARG A 457 18.43 -20.82 -48.74
C ARG A 457 18.01 -21.51 -50.05
N PRO A 458 16.79 -22.05 -50.12
CA PRO A 458 16.05 -22.12 -51.38
C PRO A 458 14.90 -21.11 -51.39
N ASP A 459 14.85 -20.33 -52.48
CA ASP A 459 13.69 -19.58 -52.94
C ASP A 459 12.49 -20.50 -53.20
N CYS A 460 11.27 -20.03 -52.91
CA CYS A 460 10.18 -20.25 -53.85
C CYS A 460 9.08 -19.17 -53.76
N HIS A 461 8.55 -18.88 -54.93
CA HIS A 461 7.77 -17.72 -55.35
C HIS A 461 6.25 -17.84 -55.11
N ARG A 462 5.62 -16.65 -55.05
CA ARG A 462 4.37 -16.20 -55.71
C ARG A 462 2.99 -16.62 -55.19
N SER A 463 2.15 -15.55 -55.08
CA SER A 463 0.72 -15.41 -55.46
C SER A 463 -0.29 -16.34 -54.78
N ARG A 464 -1.35 -15.88 -54.14
CA ARG A 464 -2.32 -14.80 -54.41
C ARG A 464 -2.90 -14.30 -53.09
#